data_AF-G4YVY4-F1
#
_entry.id   AF-G4YVY4-F1
#
_cell.length_a   1.000
_cell.length_b   1.000
_cell.length_c   1.000
_cell.angle_alpha   90.00
_cell.angle_beta   90.00
_cell.angle_gamma   90.00
#
_symmetry.space_group_name_H-M   'P 1'
#
loop_
_entity.id
_entity.type
_entity.pdbx_description
1 polymer ?
#
loop_
_entity_poly.entity_id
_entity_poly.type
_entity_poly.pdbx_seq_one_letter_code
_entity_poly.pdbx_strand_id
1 'polypeptide(L)'
;MDLLRKYFMQLEIDPRDVPLDASPPPPTPPSVPSEPPPPSPPPGPAVIEDNSDSDQEVIDMTVGDSPVNEYGLPDGEDAIYVYYDMTERRYQHVLLRGGEDKRHTPSKTLQAQPNPKQAMTTKNTWAVSEKGTFVRDPSKFRNWIEPRADAEFPAEANRYHLYISLACPWAHRCLITLNLKGLQDIIGLSVVHPVFQRTRPNDPEDQHMSWAFADPKKTPWLPGPSGLGEYSSEGSIPDTVNNAQYVRDLYEMCSKGNTRYTVPVLWDKVKKTIVSNESADIIRMFNSSFDALAPSKLDLYPAEFREDINAINEWIYNDINNGVYKCGFSTTQVAYDEAVTKLFESLDRVEDILSKQRFLMGDVFTEADVRLFTTLIRFDEVYHVHFKTNKKMIKDYPNLLNYTREIYQFPPVAKTVNMQHIKLHYYGSHTHLNSFGIVPAGPNTDYSIKHDRERFTATIPEFAVNSN
;
A
#
# COMPACT_ATOMS: atom_id res chain seq x y z
N MET A 1 -12.53 12.13 -41.94
CA MET A 1 -12.11 13.21 -42.87
C MET A 1 -13.28 14.02 -43.44
N ASP A 2 -14.50 13.47 -43.58
CA ASP A 2 -15.66 14.25 -44.07
C ASP A 2 -16.41 15.08 -43.01
N LEU A 3 -16.10 14.91 -41.71
CA LEU A 3 -16.62 15.78 -40.64
C LEU A 3 -15.79 17.07 -40.45
N LEU A 4 -14.53 17.10 -40.87
CA LEU A 4 -13.67 18.29 -40.80
C LEU A 4 -13.92 19.27 -41.96
N ARG A 5 -14.42 18.79 -43.10
CA ARG A 5 -14.80 19.65 -44.24
C ARG A 5 -16.07 20.47 -44.00
N LYS A 6 -16.96 20.03 -43.11
CA LYS A 6 -18.18 20.77 -42.76
C LYS A 6 -17.93 21.95 -41.81
N TYR A 7 -16.79 21.98 -41.12
CA TYR A 7 -16.47 23.04 -40.16
C TYR A 7 -15.83 24.28 -40.81
N PHE A 8 -15.27 24.15 -42.01
CA PHE A 8 -14.56 25.23 -42.71
C PHE A 8 -15.37 25.97 -43.79
N MET A 9 -16.66 25.67 -43.95
CA MET A 9 -17.56 26.39 -44.87
C MET A 9 -18.39 27.52 -44.21
N GLN A 10 -18.13 27.85 -42.94
CA GLN A 10 -18.85 28.92 -42.21
C GLN A 10 -18.03 30.20 -41.98
N LEU A 11 -16.87 30.34 -42.62
CA LEU A 11 -16.07 31.57 -42.59
C LEU A 11 -15.70 31.92 -44.04
N GLU A 12 -16.37 32.92 -44.61
CA GLU A 12 -16.10 33.47 -45.94
C GLU A 12 -14.71 34.15 -45.96
N ILE A 13 -13.64 33.37 -46.11
CA ILE A 13 -12.28 33.87 -46.29
C ILE A 13 -11.67 33.16 -47.51
N ASP A 14 -11.37 33.93 -48.56
CA ASP A 14 -10.73 33.42 -49.79
C ASP A 14 -9.28 32.99 -49.49
N PRO A 15 -8.89 31.72 -49.73
CA PRO A 15 -7.57 31.20 -49.41
C PRO A 15 -6.43 31.71 -50.31
N ARG A 16 -6.64 32.78 -51.11
CA ARG A 16 -5.63 33.34 -52.02
C ARG A 16 -5.04 34.69 -51.58
N ASP A 17 -5.49 35.27 -50.47
CA ASP A 17 -5.06 36.60 -50.00
C ASP A 17 -4.09 36.58 -48.78
N VAL A 18 -3.21 35.59 -48.65
CA VAL A 18 -2.16 35.60 -47.62
C VAL A 18 -0.77 35.63 -48.25
N PRO A 19 -0.03 36.76 -48.18
CA PRO A 19 1.35 36.85 -48.65
C PRO A 19 2.31 36.03 -47.77
N LEU A 20 3.19 35.26 -48.42
CA LEU A 20 4.36 34.62 -47.82
C LEU A 20 5.47 35.67 -47.66
N ASP A 21 6.12 35.66 -46.49
CA ASP A 21 7.31 36.43 -46.11
C ASP A 21 7.09 37.84 -45.53
N ALA A 22 6.85 37.88 -44.21
CA ALA A 22 7.28 38.96 -43.33
C ALA A 22 7.32 38.44 -41.88
N SER A 23 8.51 38.22 -41.33
CA SER A 23 8.71 37.91 -39.92
C SER A 23 8.13 39.02 -39.02
N PRO A 24 7.25 38.72 -38.05
CA PRO A 24 6.77 39.73 -37.11
C PRO A 24 7.86 40.09 -36.09
N PRO A 25 7.97 41.37 -35.65
CA PRO A 25 8.86 41.72 -34.54
C PRO A 25 8.35 41.08 -33.23
N PRO A 26 9.26 40.81 -32.27
CA PRO A 26 8.86 40.18 -31.02
C PRO A 26 7.86 41.05 -30.25
N PRO A 27 6.89 40.44 -29.54
CA PRO A 27 5.90 41.19 -28.78
C PRO A 27 6.56 41.98 -27.65
N THR A 28 6.17 43.24 -27.51
CA THR A 28 6.46 44.07 -26.34
C THR A 28 5.88 43.40 -25.09
N PRO A 29 6.65 43.27 -24.00
CA PRO A 29 6.14 42.66 -22.77
C PRO A 29 5.03 43.52 -22.16
N PRO A 30 3.98 42.91 -21.57
CA PRO A 30 2.96 43.65 -20.85
C PRO A 30 3.57 44.40 -19.66
N SER A 31 3.13 45.64 -19.45
CA SER A 31 3.50 46.46 -18.29
C SER A 31 3.12 45.74 -16.99
N VAL A 32 4.15 45.40 -16.22
CA VAL A 32 4.06 44.81 -14.87
C VAL A 32 3.38 45.81 -13.93
N PRO A 33 2.28 45.47 -13.25
CA PRO A 33 1.83 46.22 -12.09
C PRO A 33 2.91 46.11 -11.00
N SER A 34 3.37 47.24 -10.48
CA SER A 34 4.37 47.30 -9.41
C SER A 34 4.02 46.36 -8.26
N GLU A 35 4.95 45.46 -7.91
CA GLU A 35 4.84 44.61 -6.72
C GLU A 35 4.59 45.46 -5.47
N PRO A 36 3.68 45.05 -4.56
CA PRO A 36 3.68 45.59 -3.21
C PRO A 36 5.02 45.24 -2.53
N PRO A 37 5.59 46.13 -1.69
CA PRO A 37 6.86 45.87 -1.03
C PRO A 37 6.79 44.59 -0.19
N PRO A 38 7.90 43.85 -0.06
CA PRO A 38 7.93 42.60 0.70
C PRO A 38 7.52 42.86 2.15
N PRO A 39 6.81 41.92 2.80
CA PRO A 39 6.55 42.00 4.23
C PRO A 39 7.88 42.10 4.98
N SER A 40 7.94 42.99 5.97
CA SER A 40 9.10 43.17 6.83
C SER A 40 9.52 41.82 7.43
N PRO A 41 10.84 41.55 7.56
CA PRO A 41 11.31 40.33 8.20
C PRO A 41 10.73 40.23 9.62
N PRO A 42 10.43 39.02 10.11
CA PRO A 42 10.08 38.85 11.51
C PRO A 42 11.20 39.43 12.37
N PRO A 43 10.89 40.06 13.52
CA PRO A 43 11.92 40.60 14.40
C PRO A 43 12.92 39.48 14.71
N GLY A 44 14.20 39.77 14.46
CA GLY A 44 15.29 38.87 14.85
C GLY A 44 15.21 38.56 16.34
N PRO A 45 15.83 37.46 16.79
CA PRO A 45 15.83 37.10 18.20
C PRO A 45 16.30 38.31 19.01
N ALA A 46 15.50 38.69 20.00
CA ALA A 46 15.86 39.73 20.94
C ALA A 46 17.25 39.41 21.50
N VAL A 47 18.17 40.35 21.31
CA VAL A 47 19.41 40.40 22.08
C VAL A 47 18.93 40.63 23.52
N ILE A 48 18.96 39.56 24.33
CA ILE A 48 18.92 39.72 25.77
C ILE A 48 20.31 40.23 26.13
N GLU A 49 20.41 41.55 26.27
CA GLU A 49 21.52 42.18 26.96
C GLU A 49 21.52 41.67 28.41
N ASP A 50 22.67 41.11 28.77
CA ASP A 50 23.04 40.72 30.11
C ASP A 50 22.99 41.96 31.02
N ASN A 51 21.94 42.05 31.84
CA ASN A 51 21.91 42.91 33.00
C ASN A 51 21.84 42.02 34.23
N SER A 52 23.03 41.81 34.81
CA SER A 52 23.22 41.41 36.19
C SER A 52 22.39 42.29 37.13
N ASP A 53 21.46 41.69 37.87
CA ASP A 53 21.28 41.96 39.30
C ASP A 53 20.27 40.99 39.93
N SER A 54 20.76 40.27 40.95
CA SER A 54 20.07 39.83 42.17
C SER A 54 18.56 39.49 42.10
N ASP A 55 18.21 38.21 42.17
CA ASP A 55 17.90 37.57 43.45
C ASP A 55 17.44 36.12 43.26
N GLN A 56 18.11 35.24 44.00
CA GLN A 56 17.83 33.83 44.13
C GLN A 56 16.58 33.62 45.00
N GLU A 57 15.65 32.80 44.54
CA GLU A 57 14.93 31.89 45.43
C GLU A 57 15.17 30.46 44.96
N VAL A 58 16.15 29.84 45.62
CA VAL A 58 16.48 28.42 45.55
C VAL A 58 15.51 27.69 46.49
N ILE A 59 14.74 26.75 45.96
CA ILE A 59 14.23 25.63 46.77
C ILE A 59 15.17 24.46 46.52
N ASP A 60 16.04 24.26 47.51
CA ASP A 60 17.01 23.19 47.61
C ASP A 60 16.33 21.88 48.03
N MET A 61 16.52 20.82 47.24
CA MET A 61 16.39 19.44 47.70
C MET A 61 17.70 18.72 47.39
N THR A 62 18.65 18.92 48.30
CA THR A 62 19.89 18.16 48.51
C THR A 62 19.83 16.69 48.07
N VAL A 63 20.66 16.34 47.09
CA VAL A 63 21.29 15.02 46.98
C VAL A 63 22.74 15.19 46.51
N GLY A 64 23.68 15.07 47.46
CA GLY A 64 25.06 14.63 47.22
C GLY A 64 26.07 15.68 46.78
N ASP A 65 26.89 16.17 47.72
CA ASP A 65 28.15 16.84 47.43
C ASP A 65 29.08 15.91 46.65
N SER A 66 29.27 16.18 45.36
CA SER A 66 30.40 15.65 44.59
C SER A 66 30.94 16.77 43.69
N PRO A 67 32.26 17.02 43.67
CA PRO A 67 32.82 18.04 42.79
C PRO A 67 32.52 17.68 41.34
N VAL A 68 31.91 18.60 40.62
CA VAL A 68 31.74 18.52 39.17
C VAL A 68 32.73 19.44 38.49
N ASN A 69 33.26 19.02 37.34
CA ASN A 69 34.16 19.85 36.54
C ASN A 69 33.43 21.03 35.87
N GLU A 70 34.15 21.88 35.14
CA GLU A 70 33.59 23.06 34.44
C GLU A 70 32.48 22.74 33.41
N TYR A 71 32.25 21.45 33.13
CA TYR A 71 31.22 20.94 32.22
C TYR A 71 30.09 20.18 32.93
N GLY A 72 30.03 20.22 34.28
CA GLY A 72 28.93 19.64 35.07
C GLY A 72 28.96 18.11 35.22
N LEU A 73 30.11 17.46 34.97
CA LEU A 73 30.29 16.02 35.17
C LEU A 73 31.03 15.72 36.48
N PRO A 74 30.68 14.63 37.19
CA PRO A 74 31.44 14.18 38.37
C PRO A 74 32.91 13.92 38.03
N ASP A 75 33.83 14.35 38.89
CA ASP A 75 35.26 14.12 38.71
C ASP A 75 35.59 12.62 38.60
N GLY A 76 36.22 12.22 37.48
CA GLY A 76 36.76 10.87 37.29
C GLY A 76 36.00 9.94 36.33
N GLU A 77 34.93 10.39 35.68
CA GLU A 77 34.22 9.58 34.68
C GLU A 77 34.69 9.87 33.23
N ASP A 78 34.87 8.79 32.45
CA ASP A 78 35.17 8.86 31.01
C ASP A 78 33.88 9.23 30.26
N ALA A 79 33.90 10.34 29.50
CA ALA A 79 32.76 10.78 28.70
C ALA A 79 33.06 10.68 27.20
N ILE A 80 32.11 10.13 26.42
CA ILE A 80 32.15 10.14 24.96
C ILE A 80 31.22 11.23 24.45
N TYR A 81 31.80 12.26 23.85
CA TYR A 81 31.04 13.29 23.14
C TYR A 81 30.97 12.92 21.67
N VAL A 82 29.75 12.82 21.14
CA VAL A 82 29.51 12.67 19.70
C VAL A 82 29.01 13.99 19.16
N TYR A 83 29.73 14.59 18.23
CA TYR A 83 29.28 15.79 17.52
C TYR A 83 29.32 15.57 16.01
N TYR A 84 28.45 16.30 15.31
CA TYR A 84 28.36 16.23 13.86
C TYR A 84 29.22 17.33 13.24
N ASP A 85 30.30 16.93 12.57
CA ASP A 85 31.14 17.87 11.83
C ASP A 85 30.43 18.27 10.54
N MET A 86 30.01 19.53 10.47
CA MET A 86 29.29 20.09 9.31
C MET A 86 30.16 20.20 8.06
N THR A 87 31.48 20.31 8.23
CA THR A 87 32.46 20.44 7.14
C THR A 87 32.73 19.08 6.52
N GLU A 88 32.90 18.05 7.36
CA GLU A 88 33.19 16.69 6.92
C GLU A 88 31.93 15.81 6.73
N ARG A 89 30.75 16.34 7.10
CA ARG A 89 29.44 15.66 7.06
C ARG A 89 29.46 14.27 7.68
N ARG A 90 30.11 14.13 8.84
CA ARG A 90 30.16 12.87 9.59
C ARG A 90 30.13 13.12 11.10
N TYR A 91 29.61 12.13 11.82
CA TYR A 91 29.67 12.11 13.27
C TYR A 91 31.09 11.75 13.72
N GLN A 92 31.68 12.63 14.52
CA GLN A 92 32.94 12.42 15.20
C GLN A 92 32.69 12.14 16.67
N HIS A 93 33.58 11.40 17.32
CA HIS A 93 33.52 11.20 18.75
C HIS A 93 34.84 11.53 19.42
N VAL A 94 34.78 12.16 20.57
CA VAL A 94 35.94 12.47 21.42
C VAL A 94 35.69 11.82 22.77
N LEU A 95 36.64 10.96 23.17
CA LEU A 95 36.68 10.39 24.52
C LEU A 95 37.52 11.31 25.38
N LEU A 96 36.88 11.98 26.34
CA LEU A 96 37.57 12.73 27.38
C LEU A 96 37.70 11.82 28.59
N ARG A 97 38.94 11.44 28.92
CA ARG A 97 39.24 10.67 30.13
C ARG A 97 39.62 11.62 31.25
N GLY A 98 39.03 11.43 32.42
CA GLY A 98 39.34 12.19 33.63
C GLY A 98 40.77 11.91 34.09
N GLY A 99 41.72 12.77 33.73
CA GLY A 99 43.08 12.76 34.26
C GLY A 99 44.18 12.75 33.18
N GLU A 100 44.94 13.84 33.15
CA GLU A 100 46.18 14.08 32.39
C GLU A 100 46.09 14.24 30.86
N ASP A 101 46.46 15.45 30.44
CA ASP A 101 46.82 15.87 29.09
C ASP A 101 47.97 15.00 28.52
N LYS A 102 47.64 14.03 27.66
CA LYS A 102 48.61 13.35 26.81
C LYS A 102 48.07 13.23 25.39
N ARG A 103 48.48 14.17 24.53
CA ARG A 103 48.50 14.03 23.07
C ARG A 103 49.00 12.63 22.68
N HIS A 104 48.10 11.77 22.21
CA HIS A 104 48.42 10.46 21.66
C HIS A 104 48.16 10.43 20.16
N THR A 105 49.22 10.07 19.44
CA THR A 105 49.29 9.77 18.00
C THR A 105 48.33 8.61 17.62
N PRO A 106 47.80 8.60 16.39
CA PRO A 106 46.81 7.61 15.97
C PRO A 106 47.48 6.25 15.79
N SER A 107 47.31 5.36 16.76
CA SER A 107 47.78 3.98 16.67
C SER A 107 46.63 3.04 16.40
N LYS A 108 46.76 2.35 15.26
CA LYS A 108 46.08 1.11 14.85
C LYS A 108 44.56 1.18 14.81
N THR A 109 44.08 1.22 13.56
CA THR A 109 42.77 0.73 13.13
C THR A 109 42.39 -0.49 13.96
N LEU A 110 41.51 -0.29 14.95
CA LEU A 110 40.67 -1.37 15.44
C LEU A 110 39.96 -1.86 14.18
N GLN A 111 40.33 -3.05 13.71
CA GLN A 111 39.48 -3.79 12.79
C GLN A 111 38.13 -3.85 13.48
N ALA A 112 37.17 -3.12 12.92
CA ALA A 112 35.80 -3.22 13.34
C ALA A 112 35.46 -4.71 13.30
N GLN A 113 35.23 -5.28 14.48
CA GLN A 113 34.42 -6.48 14.61
C GLN A 113 33.18 -6.25 13.72
N PRO A 114 32.77 -7.20 12.88
CA PRO A 114 31.58 -7.01 12.08
C PRO A 114 30.40 -6.82 13.02
N ASN A 115 29.96 -5.58 13.21
CA ASN A 115 28.61 -5.29 13.65
C ASN A 115 27.74 -5.65 12.44
N PRO A 116 26.87 -6.68 12.49
CA PRO A 116 25.46 -6.33 12.74
C PRO A 116 24.51 -7.49 13.15
N LYS A 117 23.53 -7.25 14.04
CA LYS A 117 22.17 -7.72 13.75
C LYS A 117 21.64 -6.80 12.65
N GLN A 118 21.94 -7.12 11.39
CA GLN A 118 21.53 -6.27 10.27
C GLN A 118 20.01 -6.33 10.23
N ALA A 119 19.34 -5.21 10.49
CA ALA A 119 17.92 -5.09 10.22
C ALA A 119 17.69 -5.53 8.77
N MET A 120 16.98 -6.65 8.58
CA MET A 120 16.81 -7.25 7.26
C MET A 120 15.75 -6.46 6.50
N THR A 121 16.11 -6.03 5.28
CA THR A 121 15.23 -5.19 4.46
C THR A 121 14.43 -6.07 3.50
N THR A 122 13.15 -5.78 3.30
CA THR A 122 12.37 -6.39 2.20
C THR A 122 12.65 -5.71 0.84
N LYS A 123 13.79 -5.03 0.69
CA LYS A 123 14.11 -4.21 -0.48
C LYS A 123 14.21 -5.07 -1.75
N ASN A 124 14.74 -6.28 -1.63
CA ASN A 124 14.90 -7.22 -2.75
C ASN A 124 13.59 -7.90 -3.16
N THR A 125 12.48 -7.62 -2.48
CA THR A 125 11.17 -8.20 -2.81
C THR A 125 10.56 -7.51 -4.03
N TRP A 126 10.94 -6.29 -4.42
CA TRP A 126 10.25 -5.52 -5.47
C TRP A 126 11.16 -5.17 -6.63
N ALA A 127 10.67 -5.36 -7.86
CA ALA A 127 11.43 -5.03 -9.07
C ALA A 127 11.19 -3.57 -9.44
N VAL A 128 12.27 -2.86 -9.78
CA VAL A 128 12.25 -1.45 -10.19
C VAL A 128 13.06 -1.34 -11.48
N SER A 129 12.53 -0.63 -12.47
CA SER A 129 13.24 -0.35 -13.72
C SER A 129 14.44 0.58 -13.50
N GLU A 130 15.33 0.71 -14.49
CA GLU A 130 16.47 1.64 -14.45
C GLU A 130 16.05 3.09 -14.17
N LYS A 131 14.83 3.48 -14.57
CA LYS A 131 14.26 4.82 -14.36
C LYS A 131 13.66 5.02 -12.95
N GLY A 132 13.62 3.98 -12.13
CA GLY A 132 13.04 4.03 -10.79
C GLY A 132 11.57 3.68 -10.71
N THR A 133 10.92 3.29 -11.82
CA THR A 133 9.52 2.86 -11.85
C THR A 133 9.37 1.43 -11.36
N PHE A 134 8.45 1.19 -10.43
CA PHE A 134 8.06 -0.16 -10.00
C PHE A 134 7.47 -0.99 -11.15
N VAL A 135 7.98 -2.22 -11.31
CA VAL A 135 7.50 -3.19 -12.30
C VAL A 135 6.98 -4.42 -11.57
N ARG A 136 5.75 -4.84 -11.89
CA ARG A 136 5.11 -6.01 -11.29
C ARG A 136 5.33 -7.23 -12.18
N ASP A 137 5.86 -8.30 -11.59
CA ASP A 137 5.97 -9.59 -12.28
C ASP A 137 4.58 -10.21 -12.48
N PRO A 138 4.28 -10.75 -13.67
CA PRO A 138 2.99 -11.37 -13.95
C PRO A 138 2.82 -12.71 -13.19
N SER A 139 1.57 -13.03 -12.85
CA SER A 139 1.15 -14.31 -12.28
C SER A 139 1.43 -15.47 -13.24
N LYS A 140 1.87 -16.62 -12.72
CA LYS A 140 2.29 -17.77 -13.54
C LYS A 140 1.28 -18.92 -13.60
N PHE A 141 0.52 -19.15 -12.54
CA PHE A 141 -0.51 -20.18 -12.53
C PHE A 141 -1.81 -19.57 -13.02
N ARG A 142 -2.27 -20.01 -14.20
CA ARG A 142 -3.36 -19.40 -14.98
C ARG A 142 -4.39 -20.44 -15.46
N ASN A 143 -4.53 -21.55 -14.73
CA ASN A 143 -5.54 -22.56 -15.07
C ASN A 143 -6.93 -22.11 -14.61
N TRP A 144 -7.96 -22.74 -15.17
CA TRP A 144 -9.36 -22.38 -14.95
C TRP A 144 -10.15 -23.54 -14.34
N ILE A 145 -11.00 -23.21 -13.37
CA ILE A 145 -12.07 -24.09 -12.91
C ILE A 145 -13.23 -23.96 -13.88
N GLU A 146 -13.76 -25.08 -14.36
CA GLU A 146 -14.87 -25.10 -15.30
C GLU A 146 -16.07 -25.87 -14.73
N PRO A 147 -17.32 -25.53 -15.09
CA PRO A 147 -18.51 -26.26 -14.63
C PRO A 147 -18.59 -27.71 -15.09
N ARG A 148 -17.79 -28.11 -16.08
CA ARG A 148 -17.87 -29.44 -16.70
C ARG A 148 -17.16 -30.46 -15.82
N ALA A 149 -17.80 -31.60 -15.57
CA ALA A 149 -17.27 -32.64 -14.69
C ALA A 149 -15.97 -33.30 -15.22
N ASP A 150 -15.76 -33.31 -16.53
CA ASP A 150 -14.58 -33.85 -17.22
C ASP A 150 -13.48 -32.80 -17.47
N ALA A 151 -13.64 -31.57 -16.96
CA ALA A 151 -12.62 -30.55 -17.04
C ALA A 151 -11.36 -30.94 -16.25
N GLU A 152 -10.22 -30.31 -16.55
CA GLU A 152 -9.00 -30.53 -15.79
C GLU A 152 -9.19 -30.15 -14.30
N PHE A 153 -9.91 -29.05 -14.07
CA PHE A 153 -10.33 -28.56 -12.75
C PHE A 153 -11.86 -28.36 -12.78
N PRO A 154 -12.66 -29.39 -12.46
CA PRO A 154 -14.12 -29.29 -12.44
C PRO A 154 -14.64 -28.58 -11.17
N ALA A 155 -15.68 -27.77 -11.31
CA ALA A 155 -16.32 -27.07 -10.20
C ALA A 155 -17.02 -28.03 -9.21
N GLU A 156 -16.25 -28.54 -8.25
CA GLU A 156 -16.70 -29.50 -7.24
C GLU A 156 -16.69 -28.89 -5.83
N ALA A 157 -17.77 -29.15 -5.08
CA ALA A 157 -17.85 -28.74 -3.69
C ALA A 157 -16.74 -29.41 -2.86
N ASN A 158 -16.13 -28.66 -1.93
CA ASN A 158 -15.10 -29.12 -1.03
C ASN A 158 -13.79 -29.60 -1.68
N ARG A 159 -13.57 -29.35 -2.98
CA ARG A 159 -12.30 -29.67 -3.66
C ARG A 159 -11.25 -28.58 -3.53
N TYR A 160 -11.67 -27.32 -3.53
CA TYR A 160 -10.77 -26.18 -3.62
C TYR A 160 -10.51 -25.52 -2.27
N HIS A 161 -9.37 -24.84 -2.15
CA HIS A 161 -8.98 -24.06 -0.99
C HIS A 161 -8.37 -22.73 -1.43
N LEU A 162 -8.71 -21.65 -0.76
CA LEU A 162 -8.20 -20.32 -1.03
C LEU A 162 -7.22 -19.91 0.09
N TYR A 163 -5.99 -19.57 -0.27
CA TYR A 163 -5.02 -18.97 0.63
C TYR A 163 -4.91 -17.47 0.38
N ILE A 164 -5.10 -16.67 1.43
CA ILE A 164 -5.12 -15.22 1.33
C ILE A 164 -4.31 -14.55 2.44
N SER A 165 -4.06 -13.27 2.25
CA SER A 165 -3.86 -12.30 3.34
C SER A 165 -5.03 -11.32 3.33
N LEU A 166 -5.60 -11.02 4.51
CA LEU A 166 -6.63 -9.98 4.64
C LEU A 166 -6.08 -8.58 4.29
N ALA A 167 -4.76 -8.39 4.37
CA ALA A 167 -4.11 -7.15 4.01
C ALA A 167 -4.00 -6.92 2.49
N CYS A 168 -3.89 -7.99 1.71
CA CYS A 168 -3.59 -7.90 0.28
C CYS A 168 -4.84 -7.52 -0.53
N PRO A 169 -4.84 -6.42 -1.31
CA PRO A 169 -6.01 -6.01 -2.10
C PRO A 169 -6.38 -7.03 -3.19
N TRP A 170 -5.40 -7.71 -3.79
CA TRP A 170 -5.64 -8.74 -4.81
C TRP A 170 -6.36 -9.96 -4.22
N ALA A 171 -5.92 -10.41 -3.04
CA ALA A 171 -6.56 -11.52 -2.33
C ALA A 171 -7.93 -11.14 -1.77
N HIS A 172 -8.08 -9.88 -1.34
CA HIS A 172 -9.35 -9.34 -0.85
C HIS A 172 -10.44 -9.36 -1.92
N ARG A 173 -10.12 -9.17 -3.21
CA ARG A 173 -11.09 -9.34 -4.32
C ARG A 173 -11.69 -10.74 -4.36
N CYS A 174 -10.83 -11.75 -4.17
CA CYS A 174 -11.23 -13.15 -4.18
C CYS A 174 -12.12 -13.45 -2.97
N LEU A 175 -11.74 -12.95 -1.78
CA LEU A 175 -12.53 -13.13 -0.57
C LEU A 175 -13.90 -12.42 -0.65
N ILE A 176 -13.96 -11.19 -1.18
CA ILE A 176 -15.22 -10.47 -1.43
C ILE A 176 -16.10 -11.29 -2.37
N THR A 177 -15.56 -11.73 -3.51
CA THR A 177 -16.33 -12.47 -4.52
C THR A 177 -16.82 -13.82 -3.99
N LEU A 178 -15.97 -14.53 -3.24
CA LEU A 178 -16.33 -15.77 -2.55
C LEU A 178 -17.52 -15.54 -1.60
N ASN A 179 -17.52 -14.43 -0.85
CA ASN A 179 -18.60 -14.10 0.07
C ASN A 179 -19.89 -13.65 -0.65
N LEU A 180 -19.76 -12.81 -1.68
CA LEU A 180 -20.88 -12.35 -2.51
C LEU A 180 -21.59 -13.51 -3.24
N LYS A 181 -20.82 -14.53 -3.65
CA LYS A 181 -21.34 -15.71 -4.33
C LYS A 181 -21.84 -16.80 -3.38
N GLY A 182 -21.60 -16.68 -2.07
CA GLY A 182 -22.03 -17.67 -1.07
C GLY A 182 -21.21 -18.96 -1.10
N LEU A 183 -19.92 -18.90 -1.44
CA LEU A 183 -19.06 -20.07 -1.65
C LEU A 183 -18.27 -20.50 -0.39
N GLN A 184 -18.52 -19.88 0.77
CA GLN A 184 -17.77 -20.11 2.02
C GLN A 184 -17.86 -21.57 2.50
N ASP A 185 -18.98 -22.25 2.22
CA ASP A 185 -19.21 -23.62 2.71
C ASP A 185 -18.59 -24.69 1.80
N ILE A 186 -18.13 -24.33 0.60
CA ILE A 186 -17.61 -25.29 -0.39
C ILE A 186 -16.17 -25.01 -0.82
N ILE A 187 -15.63 -23.81 -0.55
CA ILE A 187 -14.24 -23.46 -0.77
C ILE A 187 -13.60 -23.18 0.59
N GLY A 188 -12.61 -24.00 0.97
CA GLY A 188 -11.89 -23.80 2.22
C GLY A 188 -11.06 -22.51 2.21
N LEU A 189 -10.72 -22.00 3.39
CA LEU A 189 -9.98 -20.73 3.54
C LEU A 189 -8.86 -20.87 4.56
N SER A 190 -7.68 -20.36 4.21
CA SER A 190 -6.60 -20.09 5.16
C SER A 190 -6.12 -18.65 5.01
N VAL A 191 -5.78 -18.03 6.14
CA VAL A 191 -5.41 -16.62 6.25
C VAL A 191 -4.03 -16.55 6.88
N VAL A 192 -3.07 -16.04 6.11
CA VAL A 192 -1.70 -15.86 6.57
C VAL A 192 -1.59 -14.73 7.59
N HIS A 193 -0.52 -14.76 8.39
CA HIS A 193 -0.13 -13.67 9.27
C HIS A 193 0.07 -12.36 8.46
N PRO A 194 -0.36 -11.19 8.97
CA PRO A 194 -0.28 -9.94 8.22
C PRO A 194 1.16 -9.47 7.95
N VAL A 195 2.09 -9.74 8.86
CA VAL A 195 3.49 -9.29 8.72
C VAL A 195 4.39 -10.38 8.17
N PHE A 196 5.17 -10.05 7.13
CA PHE A 196 6.11 -10.98 6.48
C PHE A 196 7.11 -11.59 7.45
N GLN A 197 7.41 -12.85 7.23
CA GLN A 197 8.38 -13.64 7.99
C GLN A 197 9.46 -14.19 7.07
N ARG A 198 10.61 -14.53 7.66
CA ARG A 198 11.67 -15.25 6.95
C ARG A 198 11.19 -16.64 6.65
N THR A 199 11.15 -16.98 5.36
CA THR A 199 10.56 -18.26 4.91
C THR A 199 11.50 -19.45 5.10
N ARG A 200 12.80 -19.20 5.23
CA ARG A 200 13.81 -20.22 5.57
C ARG A 200 14.65 -19.71 6.75
N PRO A 201 14.09 -19.69 7.97
CA PRO A 201 14.76 -19.08 9.13
C PRO A 201 16.06 -19.79 9.52
N ASN A 202 16.23 -21.05 9.14
CA ASN A 202 17.41 -21.86 9.45
C ASN A 202 18.49 -21.79 8.35
N ASP A 203 18.23 -21.12 7.23
CA ASP A 203 19.20 -20.94 6.15
C ASP A 203 19.66 -19.48 6.13
N PRO A 204 20.88 -19.17 6.63
CA PRO A 204 21.37 -17.81 6.71
C PRO A 204 21.55 -17.14 5.35
N GLU A 205 21.72 -17.90 4.27
CA GLU A 205 21.89 -17.37 2.91
C GLU A 205 20.52 -17.04 2.26
N ASP A 206 19.46 -17.71 2.70
CA ASP A 206 18.10 -17.44 2.24
C ASP A 206 17.46 -16.29 3.03
N GLN A 207 17.54 -15.11 2.45
CA GLN A 207 17.02 -13.86 2.99
C GLN A 207 15.56 -13.59 2.58
N HIS A 208 14.85 -14.57 2.00
CA HIS A 208 13.52 -14.36 1.47
C HIS A 208 12.46 -14.22 2.58
N MET A 209 11.76 -13.09 2.54
CA MET A 209 10.65 -12.73 3.42
C MET A 209 9.32 -12.81 2.68
N SER A 210 8.32 -13.50 3.24
CA SER A 210 6.96 -13.57 2.66
C SER A 210 5.94 -14.02 3.71
N TRP A 211 4.74 -14.37 3.25
CA TRP A 211 3.60 -14.78 4.05
C TRP A 211 3.86 -16.08 4.82
N ALA A 212 3.57 -16.07 6.12
CA ALA A 212 3.60 -17.22 7.00
C ALA A 212 2.20 -17.58 7.49
N PHE A 213 1.93 -18.86 7.70
CA PHE A 213 0.77 -19.34 8.41
C PHE A 213 1.04 -19.27 9.91
N ALA A 214 0.08 -18.75 10.68
CA ALA A 214 0.13 -18.70 12.12
C ALA A 214 -1.21 -19.19 12.68
N ASP A 215 -1.14 -19.99 13.75
CA ASP A 215 -2.31 -20.33 14.56
C ASP A 215 -2.38 -19.33 15.72
N PRO A 216 -3.35 -18.41 15.77
CA PRO A 216 -3.42 -17.39 16.82
C PRO A 216 -3.49 -17.98 18.23
N LYS A 217 -3.94 -19.24 18.39
CA LYS A 217 -4.01 -19.91 19.70
C LYS A 217 -2.64 -20.42 20.16
N LYS A 218 -1.73 -20.73 19.23
CA LYS A 218 -0.40 -21.27 19.53
C LYS A 218 0.69 -20.22 19.42
N THR A 219 0.53 -19.31 18.46
CA THR A 219 1.48 -18.25 18.12
C THR A 219 0.71 -16.94 17.99
N PRO A 220 0.27 -16.36 19.12
CA PRO A 220 -0.56 -15.15 19.14
C PRO A 220 0.18 -13.91 18.61
N TRP A 221 1.52 -13.92 18.65
CA TRP A 221 2.37 -12.82 18.22
C TRP A 221 3.56 -13.36 17.41
N LEU A 222 3.96 -12.63 16.37
CA LEU A 222 5.18 -12.89 15.61
C LEU A 222 6.02 -11.61 15.47
N PRO A 223 7.36 -11.69 15.53
CA PRO A 223 8.22 -10.54 15.28
C PRO A 223 8.12 -10.09 13.81
N GLY A 224 8.35 -8.81 13.55
CA GLY A 224 8.42 -8.30 12.17
C GLY A 224 9.81 -8.41 11.53
N PRO A 225 9.93 -8.14 10.22
CA PRO A 225 11.20 -8.09 9.50
C PRO A 225 12.24 -7.14 10.11
N SER A 226 11.80 -6.06 10.76
CA SER A 226 12.68 -5.10 11.43
C SER A 226 13.42 -5.71 12.62
N GLY A 227 12.90 -6.82 13.18
CA GLY A 227 13.31 -7.34 14.49
C GLY A 227 12.89 -6.43 15.65
N LEU A 228 12.09 -5.38 15.37
CA LEU A 228 11.63 -4.39 16.32
C LEU A 228 10.11 -4.49 16.42
N GLY A 229 9.63 -4.99 17.57
CA GLY A 229 8.21 -5.18 17.83
C GLY A 229 7.66 -6.55 17.41
N GLU A 230 6.49 -6.85 17.95
CA GLU A 230 5.71 -8.05 17.68
C GLU A 230 4.32 -7.65 17.19
N TYR A 231 3.77 -8.48 16.31
CA TYR A 231 2.53 -8.21 15.59
C TYR A 231 1.53 -9.32 15.86
N SER A 232 0.28 -8.95 16.10
CA SER A 232 -0.79 -9.90 16.43
C SER A 232 -1.09 -10.82 15.25
N SER A 233 -1.24 -12.11 15.55
CA SER A 233 -1.74 -13.13 14.64
C SER A 233 -3.26 -13.18 14.58
N GLU A 234 -3.99 -12.46 15.43
CA GLU A 234 -5.46 -12.48 15.48
C GLU A 234 -6.09 -12.35 14.09
N GLY A 235 -7.08 -13.19 13.75
CA GLY A 235 -7.70 -13.25 12.42
C GLY A 235 -6.94 -14.10 11.39
N SER A 236 -5.74 -14.59 11.71
CA SER A 236 -5.07 -15.62 10.90
C SER A 236 -5.76 -16.98 11.06
N ILE A 237 -5.72 -17.78 9.99
CA ILE A 237 -6.25 -19.13 9.95
C ILE A 237 -5.13 -20.03 9.40
N PRO A 238 -4.59 -20.96 10.21
CA PRO A 238 -3.47 -21.79 9.77
C PRO A 238 -3.83 -22.65 8.56
N ASP A 239 -2.83 -23.13 7.84
CA ASP A 239 -3.05 -24.10 6.76
C ASP A 239 -3.39 -25.48 7.33
N THR A 240 -4.65 -25.89 7.18
CA THR A 240 -5.15 -27.21 7.60
C THR A 240 -5.13 -28.24 6.46
N VAL A 241 -4.79 -27.82 5.23
CA VAL A 241 -4.80 -28.69 4.05
C VAL A 241 -3.43 -29.33 3.83
N ASN A 242 -2.36 -28.52 3.80
CA ASN A 242 -1.00 -29.01 3.54
C ASN A 242 -0.09 -28.91 4.77
N ASN A 243 -0.56 -28.29 5.86
CA ASN A 243 0.25 -27.95 7.04
C ASN A 243 1.49 -27.12 6.70
N ALA A 244 1.43 -26.32 5.63
CA ALA A 244 2.48 -25.40 5.22
C ALA A 244 2.76 -24.37 6.32
N GLN A 245 4.03 -23.98 6.47
CA GLN A 245 4.42 -22.91 7.38
C GLN A 245 4.46 -21.56 6.66
N TYR A 246 4.75 -21.58 5.36
CA TYR A 246 4.82 -20.40 4.52
C TYR A 246 4.07 -20.62 3.20
N VAL A 247 3.56 -19.54 2.61
CA VAL A 247 2.97 -19.61 1.25
C VAL A 247 3.99 -20.13 0.24
N ARG A 248 5.28 -19.80 0.43
CA ARG A 248 6.39 -20.35 -0.35
C ARG A 248 6.37 -21.87 -0.42
N ASP A 249 6.02 -22.55 0.66
CA ASP A 249 6.01 -24.02 0.70
C ASP A 249 4.99 -24.58 -0.31
N LEU A 250 3.81 -23.95 -0.44
CA LEU A 250 2.77 -24.36 -1.39
C LEU A 250 3.26 -24.27 -2.85
N TYR A 251 4.03 -23.24 -3.17
CA TYR A 251 4.61 -23.09 -4.50
C TYR A 251 5.72 -24.11 -4.77
N GLU A 252 6.62 -24.32 -3.81
CA GLU A 252 7.71 -25.28 -3.94
C GLU A 252 7.20 -26.73 -4.00
N MET A 253 6.01 -27.02 -3.45
CA MET A 253 5.34 -28.32 -3.60
C MET A 253 4.98 -28.64 -5.05
N CYS A 254 4.65 -27.64 -5.88
CA CYS A 254 4.10 -27.87 -7.23
C CYS A 254 4.86 -27.17 -8.37
N SER A 255 5.92 -26.42 -8.08
CA SER A 255 6.75 -25.75 -9.08
C SER A 255 8.22 -25.74 -8.70
N LYS A 256 9.07 -26.03 -9.68
CA LYS A 256 10.54 -25.91 -9.60
C LYS A 256 11.07 -24.60 -10.19
N GLY A 257 10.19 -23.79 -10.79
CA GLY A 257 10.56 -22.55 -11.47
C GLY A 257 10.70 -21.37 -10.51
N ASN A 258 11.56 -20.41 -10.87
CA ASN A 258 11.66 -19.14 -10.15
C ASN A 258 10.34 -18.36 -10.32
N THR A 259 9.56 -18.23 -9.26
CA THR A 259 8.30 -17.46 -9.25
C THR A 259 8.17 -16.69 -7.95
N ARG A 260 7.47 -15.55 -7.99
CA ARG A 260 7.06 -14.88 -6.76
C ARG A 260 6.03 -15.73 -6.02
N TYR A 261 6.18 -15.82 -4.71
CA TYR A 261 5.26 -16.49 -3.81
C TYR A 261 4.20 -15.49 -3.34
N THR A 262 3.10 -15.39 -4.09
CA THR A 262 2.07 -14.37 -3.90
C THR A 262 0.82 -14.94 -3.24
N VAL A 263 -0.05 -14.06 -2.74
CA VAL A 263 -1.46 -14.36 -2.46
C VAL A 263 -2.32 -13.46 -3.36
N PRO A 264 -3.51 -13.90 -3.83
CA PRO A 264 -4.18 -15.16 -3.49
C PRO A 264 -3.54 -16.40 -4.13
N VAL A 265 -3.81 -17.57 -3.56
CA VAL A 265 -3.55 -18.88 -4.17
C VAL A 265 -4.85 -19.69 -4.14
N LEU A 266 -5.37 -20.05 -5.30
CA LEU A 266 -6.46 -21.00 -5.44
C LEU A 266 -5.87 -22.39 -5.65
N TRP A 267 -6.08 -23.26 -4.68
CA TRP A 267 -5.45 -24.57 -4.56
C TRP A 267 -6.44 -25.70 -4.83
N ASP A 268 -6.01 -26.70 -5.60
CA ASP A 268 -6.73 -27.96 -5.78
C ASP A 268 -6.21 -28.98 -4.75
N LYS A 269 -7.07 -29.39 -3.79
CA LYS A 269 -6.71 -30.34 -2.75
C LYS A 269 -6.50 -31.77 -3.27
N VAL A 270 -7.17 -32.13 -4.38
CA VAL A 270 -7.08 -33.46 -4.99
C VAL A 270 -5.78 -33.59 -5.76
N LYS A 271 -5.48 -32.62 -6.62
CA LYS A 271 -4.26 -32.60 -7.43
C LYS A 271 -3.02 -32.11 -6.69
N LYS A 272 -3.20 -31.50 -5.52
CA LYS A 272 -2.14 -30.86 -4.71
C LYS A 272 -1.31 -29.87 -5.54
N THR A 273 -2.01 -28.98 -6.23
CA THR A 273 -1.39 -27.98 -7.10
C THR A 273 -2.14 -26.66 -7.03
N ILE A 274 -1.45 -25.59 -7.44
CA ILE A 274 -2.05 -24.28 -7.64
C ILE A 274 -2.84 -24.28 -8.95
N VAL A 275 -4.15 -24.01 -8.87
CA VAL A 275 -4.99 -23.76 -10.05
C VAL A 275 -4.63 -22.40 -10.62
N SER A 276 -4.73 -21.36 -9.80
CA SER A 276 -4.42 -19.99 -10.19
C SER A 276 -3.88 -19.18 -9.02
N ASN A 277 -2.96 -18.26 -9.33
CA ASN A 277 -2.54 -17.18 -8.43
C ASN A 277 -2.86 -15.79 -8.99
N GLU A 278 -3.72 -15.72 -10.01
CA GLU A 278 -4.18 -14.48 -10.62
C GLU A 278 -5.56 -14.09 -10.09
N SER A 279 -5.62 -13.01 -9.30
CA SER A 279 -6.86 -12.55 -8.67
C SER A 279 -7.98 -12.24 -9.67
N ALA A 280 -7.66 -11.69 -10.84
CA ALA A 280 -8.66 -11.35 -11.85
C ALA A 280 -9.31 -12.59 -12.48
N ASP A 281 -8.55 -13.67 -12.64
CA ASP A 281 -9.09 -14.95 -13.13
C ASP A 281 -9.91 -15.63 -12.03
N ILE A 282 -9.42 -15.62 -10.79
CA ILE A 282 -10.09 -16.26 -9.65
C ILE A 282 -11.48 -15.67 -9.41
N ILE A 283 -11.64 -14.34 -9.44
CA ILE A 283 -12.97 -13.74 -9.27
C ILE A 283 -13.93 -14.11 -10.41
N ARG A 284 -13.45 -14.31 -11.63
CA ARG A 284 -14.28 -14.75 -12.77
C ARG A 284 -14.68 -16.23 -12.64
N MET A 285 -13.77 -17.07 -12.15
CA MET A 285 -14.08 -18.46 -11.80
C MET A 285 -15.14 -18.52 -10.69
N PHE A 286 -14.98 -17.76 -9.61
CA PHE A 286 -15.98 -17.70 -8.55
C PHE A 286 -17.32 -17.12 -9.03
N ASN A 287 -17.29 -16.17 -9.97
CA ASN A 287 -18.49 -15.55 -10.51
C ASN A 287 -19.40 -16.54 -11.23
N SER A 288 -18.86 -17.54 -11.94
CA SER A 288 -19.67 -18.35 -12.86
C SER A 288 -19.39 -19.86 -12.84
N SER A 289 -18.16 -20.30 -12.55
CA SER A 289 -17.81 -21.72 -12.64
C SER A 289 -18.59 -22.58 -11.64
N PHE A 290 -19.00 -21.99 -10.51
CA PHE A 290 -19.73 -22.66 -9.44
C PHE A 290 -21.24 -22.37 -9.44
N ASP A 291 -21.83 -21.78 -10.49
CA ASP A 291 -23.24 -21.33 -10.47
C ASP A 291 -24.27 -22.43 -10.15
N ALA A 292 -23.94 -23.68 -10.48
CA ALA A 292 -24.77 -24.85 -10.14
C ALA A 292 -24.76 -25.18 -8.63
N LEU A 293 -23.73 -24.71 -7.90
CA LEU A 293 -23.51 -24.95 -6.47
C LEU A 293 -23.68 -23.67 -5.63
N ALA A 294 -23.55 -22.49 -6.24
CA ALA A 294 -23.58 -21.20 -5.58
C ALA A 294 -25.02 -20.83 -5.16
N PRO A 295 -25.24 -20.42 -3.89
CA PRO A 295 -26.54 -19.91 -3.44
C PRO A 295 -26.94 -18.61 -4.14
N SER A 296 -25.97 -17.74 -4.42
CA SER A 296 -26.19 -16.42 -5.01
C SER A 296 -26.32 -16.49 -6.53
N LYS A 297 -27.28 -15.73 -7.08
CA LYS A 297 -27.45 -15.51 -8.53
C LYS A 297 -26.82 -14.23 -9.04
N LEU A 298 -26.07 -13.52 -8.20
CA LEU A 298 -25.34 -12.32 -8.61
C LEU A 298 -24.34 -12.65 -9.71
N ASP A 299 -24.38 -11.88 -10.81
CA ASP A 299 -23.40 -11.89 -11.88
C ASP A 299 -22.62 -10.57 -11.85
N LEU A 300 -21.34 -10.65 -11.50
CA LEU A 300 -20.41 -9.52 -11.44
C LEU A 300 -19.75 -9.23 -12.81
N TYR A 301 -19.98 -10.07 -13.81
CA TYR A 301 -19.43 -9.92 -15.16
C TYR A 301 -20.47 -10.18 -16.27
N PRO A 302 -21.62 -9.47 -16.21
CA PRO A 302 -22.74 -9.66 -17.13
C PRO A 302 -22.34 -9.37 -18.57
N ALA A 303 -22.89 -10.16 -19.50
CA ALA A 303 -22.51 -10.16 -20.91
C ALA A 303 -22.59 -8.77 -21.56
N GLU A 304 -23.61 -7.99 -21.21
CA GLU A 304 -23.89 -6.67 -21.77
C GLU A 304 -22.84 -5.60 -21.39
N PHE A 305 -22.17 -5.74 -20.24
CA PHE A 305 -21.17 -4.78 -19.76
C PHE A 305 -19.72 -5.25 -19.93
N ARG A 306 -19.45 -6.41 -20.54
CA ARG A 306 -18.09 -7.01 -20.52
C ARG A 306 -17.03 -6.11 -21.14
N GLU A 307 -17.34 -5.46 -22.27
CA GLU A 307 -16.39 -4.56 -22.92
C GLU A 307 -16.11 -3.32 -22.05
N ASP A 308 -17.14 -2.70 -21.50
CA ASP A 308 -17.01 -1.54 -20.61
C ASP A 308 -16.28 -1.89 -19.31
N ILE A 309 -16.59 -3.04 -18.72
CA ILE A 309 -15.90 -3.58 -17.54
C ILE A 309 -14.42 -3.79 -17.87
N ASN A 310 -14.10 -4.39 -19.01
CA ASN A 310 -12.70 -4.62 -19.40
C ASN A 310 -11.96 -3.29 -19.60
N ALA A 311 -12.57 -2.34 -20.32
CA ALA A 311 -12.01 -1.03 -20.58
C ALA A 311 -11.78 -0.24 -19.29
N ILE A 312 -12.74 -0.26 -18.35
CA ILE A 312 -12.59 0.46 -17.08
C ILE A 312 -11.55 -0.20 -16.17
N ASN A 313 -11.54 -1.53 -16.14
CA ASN A 313 -10.61 -2.30 -15.33
C ASN A 313 -9.15 -2.13 -15.75
N GLU A 314 -8.90 -1.87 -17.03
CA GLU A 314 -7.55 -1.65 -17.55
C GLU A 314 -6.90 -0.42 -16.91
N TRP A 315 -7.55 0.74 -17.01
CA TRP A 315 -6.98 1.97 -16.44
C TRP A 315 -7.13 2.03 -14.91
N ILE A 316 -8.21 1.48 -14.32
CA ILE A 316 -8.30 1.35 -12.86
C ILE A 316 -7.15 0.49 -12.33
N TYR A 317 -6.80 -0.62 -12.99
CA TYR A 317 -5.66 -1.42 -12.60
C TYR A 317 -4.35 -0.64 -12.74
N ASN A 318 -4.09 -0.07 -13.92
CA ASN A 318 -2.81 0.56 -14.23
C ASN A 318 -2.55 1.82 -13.41
N ASP A 319 -3.58 2.65 -13.23
CA ASP A 319 -3.45 4.01 -12.73
C ASP A 319 -3.87 4.14 -11.26
N ILE A 320 -4.73 3.24 -10.75
CA ILE A 320 -5.21 3.28 -9.36
C ILE A 320 -4.67 2.08 -8.56
N ASN A 321 -5.11 0.86 -8.89
CA ASN A 321 -4.80 -0.32 -8.08
C ASN A 321 -3.30 -0.60 -8.01
N ASN A 322 -2.61 -0.54 -9.15
CA ASN A 322 -1.16 -0.63 -9.22
C ASN A 322 -0.50 0.76 -9.13
N GLY A 323 -1.23 1.84 -9.42
CA GLY A 323 -0.75 3.22 -9.32
C GLY A 323 -0.25 3.59 -7.92
N VAL A 324 -0.97 3.23 -6.86
CA VAL A 324 -0.52 3.45 -5.47
C VAL A 324 0.81 2.74 -5.17
N TYR A 325 1.02 1.54 -5.73
CA TYR A 325 2.29 0.81 -5.59
C TYR A 325 3.41 1.44 -6.43
N LYS A 326 3.10 1.95 -7.63
CA LYS A 326 4.05 2.73 -8.44
C LYS A 326 4.52 3.97 -7.67
N CYS A 327 3.63 4.65 -6.94
CA CYS A 327 4.00 5.76 -6.07
C CYS A 327 4.91 5.28 -4.93
N GLY A 328 4.43 4.33 -4.12
CA GLY A 328 5.11 3.92 -2.89
C GLY A 328 6.46 3.25 -3.08
N PHE A 329 6.66 2.56 -4.21
CA PHE A 329 7.91 1.85 -4.52
C PHE A 329 8.78 2.56 -5.56
N SER A 330 8.43 3.80 -5.95
CA SER A 330 9.32 4.60 -6.78
C SER A 330 10.63 4.90 -6.04
N THR A 331 11.76 4.80 -6.75
CA THR A 331 13.09 5.10 -6.19
C THR A 331 13.67 6.44 -6.68
N THR A 332 12.95 7.15 -7.55
CA THR A 332 13.31 8.48 -8.06
C THR A 332 12.12 9.43 -7.92
N GLN A 333 12.41 10.73 -7.74
CA GLN A 333 11.37 11.76 -7.63
C GLN A 333 10.52 11.83 -8.90
N VAL A 334 11.15 11.75 -10.08
CA VAL A 334 10.45 11.79 -11.38
C VAL A 334 9.47 10.63 -11.53
N ALA A 335 9.87 9.40 -11.21
CA ALA A 335 8.97 8.24 -11.30
C ALA A 335 7.79 8.35 -10.32
N TYR A 336 8.05 8.89 -9.13
CA TYR A 336 7.00 9.17 -8.15
C TYR A 336 6.04 10.25 -8.66
N ASP A 337 6.55 11.37 -9.17
CA ASP A 337 5.75 12.51 -9.65
C ASP A 337 4.83 12.10 -10.81
N GLU A 338 5.34 11.30 -11.76
CA GLU A 338 4.55 10.73 -12.85
C GLU A 338 3.43 9.80 -12.32
N ALA A 339 3.78 8.88 -11.41
CA ALA A 339 2.84 7.91 -10.86
C ALA A 339 1.75 8.58 -10.02
N VAL A 340 2.10 9.54 -9.16
CA VAL A 340 1.17 10.21 -8.27
C VAL A 340 0.26 11.17 -9.04
N THR A 341 0.79 11.85 -10.07
CA THR A 341 -0.04 12.68 -10.97
C THR A 341 -1.10 11.82 -11.65
N LYS A 342 -0.69 10.71 -12.26
CA LYS A 342 -1.62 9.82 -12.98
C LYS A 342 -2.66 9.18 -12.06
N LEU A 343 -2.26 8.82 -10.84
CA LEU A 343 -3.16 8.30 -9.80
C LEU A 343 -4.27 9.30 -9.48
N PHE A 344 -3.92 10.56 -9.19
CA PHE A 344 -4.92 11.55 -8.81
C PHE A 344 -5.80 12.00 -9.98
N GLU A 345 -5.27 12.12 -11.21
CA GLU A 345 -6.10 12.32 -12.41
C GLU A 345 -7.17 11.21 -12.55
N SER A 346 -6.78 9.96 -12.25
CA SER A 346 -7.67 8.82 -12.36
C SER A 346 -8.69 8.75 -11.22
N LEU A 347 -8.31 9.13 -9.99
CA LEU A 347 -9.26 9.29 -8.88
C LEU A 347 -10.27 10.41 -9.17
N ASP A 348 -9.83 11.55 -9.71
CA ASP A 348 -10.70 12.65 -10.11
C ASP A 348 -11.67 12.21 -11.23
N ARG A 349 -11.20 11.37 -12.17
CA ARG A 349 -12.06 10.75 -13.19
C ARG A 349 -13.12 9.83 -12.59
N VAL A 350 -12.76 8.97 -11.63
CA VAL A 350 -13.73 8.10 -10.95
C VAL A 350 -14.73 8.94 -10.15
N GLU A 351 -14.27 9.98 -9.47
CA GLU A 351 -15.13 10.92 -8.74
C GLU A 351 -16.18 11.55 -9.66
N ASP A 352 -15.79 12.01 -10.86
CA ASP A 352 -16.72 12.56 -11.85
C ASP A 352 -17.72 11.50 -12.36
N ILE A 353 -17.26 10.27 -12.64
CA ILE A 353 -18.15 9.15 -13.00
C ILE A 353 -19.18 8.93 -11.88
N LEU A 354 -18.73 8.75 -10.64
CA LEU A 354 -19.59 8.46 -9.50
C LEU A 354 -20.47 9.64 -9.07
N SER A 355 -20.22 10.85 -9.58
CA SER A 355 -21.11 12.01 -9.41
C SER A 355 -22.41 11.89 -10.21
N LYS A 356 -22.44 11.02 -11.24
CA LYS A 356 -23.55 10.88 -12.19
C LYS A 356 -24.33 9.58 -12.03
N GLN A 357 -23.71 8.56 -11.44
CA GLN A 357 -24.24 7.20 -11.37
C GLN A 357 -23.80 6.49 -10.10
N ARG A 358 -24.50 5.42 -9.72
CA ARG A 358 -24.33 4.72 -8.42
C ARG A 358 -23.05 3.89 -8.38
N PHE A 359 -22.79 3.12 -9.43
CA PHE A 359 -21.66 2.22 -9.59
C PHE A 359 -20.85 2.57 -10.84
N LEU A 360 -19.75 1.85 -11.09
CA LEU A 360 -18.90 2.09 -12.25
C LEU A 360 -19.60 1.78 -13.57
N MET A 361 -20.53 0.82 -13.59
CA MET A 361 -21.36 0.47 -14.75
C MET A 361 -22.79 1.02 -14.60
N GLY A 362 -22.92 2.30 -14.22
CA GLY A 362 -24.22 2.94 -14.08
C GLY A 362 -24.95 2.51 -12.80
N ASP A 363 -25.96 1.67 -12.99
CA ASP A 363 -26.91 1.21 -11.97
C ASP A 363 -26.72 -0.28 -11.61
N VAL A 364 -25.64 -0.89 -12.12
CA VAL A 364 -25.27 -2.30 -11.91
C VAL A 364 -23.93 -2.41 -11.17
N PHE A 365 -23.90 -3.21 -10.10
CA PHE A 365 -22.68 -3.53 -9.35
C PHE A 365 -21.92 -4.70 -10.01
N THR A 366 -20.61 -4.52 -10.25
CA THR A 366 -19.81 -5.44 -11.07
C THR A 366 -18.43 -5.75 -10.47
N GLU A 367 -17.65 -6.60 -11.14
CA GLU A 367 -16.26 -6.89 -10.74
C GLU A 367 -15.37 -5.64 -10.76
N ALA A 368 -15.70 -4.63 -11.57
CA ALA A 368 -14.97 -3.36 -11.58
C ALA A 368 -15.09 -2.65 -10.22
N ASP A 369 -16.28 -2.70 -9.62
CA ASP A 369 -16.54 -2.05 -8.34
C ASP A 369 -15.77 -2.73 -7.21
N VAL A 370 -15.77 -4.08 -7.19
CA VAL A 370 -14.97 -4.90 -6.27
C VAL A 370 -13.48 -4.58 -6.41
N ARG A 371 -12.97 -4.50 -7.64
CA ARG A 371 -11.55 -4.23 -7.92
C ARG A 371 -11.14 -2.84 -7.45
N LEU A 372 -11.96 -1.82 -7.66
CA LEU A 372 -11.72 -0.47 -7.18
C LEU A 372 -11.81 -0.38 -5.66
N PHE A 373 -12.88 -0.91 -5.06
CA PHE A 373 -13.16 -0.86 -3.62
C PHE A 373 -11.96 -1.35 -2.79
N THR A 374 -11.33 -2.45 -3.21
CA THR A 374 -10.16 -3.00 -2.49
C THR A 374 -8.97 -2.04 -2.41
N THR A 375 -8.85 -1.08 -3.31
CA THR A 375 -7.85 0.00 -3.19
C THR A 375 -8.38 1.15 -2.33
N LEU A 376 -9.62 1.59 -2.53
CA LEU A 376 -10.19 2.73 -1.79
C LEU A 376 -10.24 2.49 -0.28
N ILE A 377 -10.66 1.30 0.16
CA ILE A 377 -10.75 0.94 1.59
C ILE A 377 -9.39 0.95 2.30
N ARG A 378 -8.28 0.92 1.56
CA ARG A 378 -6.90 0.95 2.09
C ARG A 378 -6.24 2.32 1.94
N PHE A 379 -6.85 3.23 1.20
CA PHE A 379 -6.18 4.43 0.73
C PHE A 379 -5.81 5.35 1.90
N ASP A 380 -6.80 5.73 2.70
CA ASP A 380 -6.61 6.69 3.79
C ASP A 380 -5.77 6.09 4.93
N GLU A 381 -5.97 4.81 5.24
CA GLU A 381 -5.31 4.09 6.34
C GLU A 381 -3.86 3.67 6.04
N VAL A 382 -3.52 3.53 4.75
CA VAL A 382 -2.21 3.05 4.32
C VAL A 382 -1.62 3.95 3.23
N TYR A 383 -2.20 3.96 2.04
CA TYR A 383 -1.52 4.49 0.84
C TYR A 383 -1.18 5.97 0.98
N HIS A 384 -2.08 6.74 1.59
CA HIS A 384 -1.91 8.17 1.80
C HIS A 384 -0.57 8.50 2.48
N VAL A 385 -0.23 7.79 3.56
CA VAL A 385 1.03 8.01 4.30
C VAL A 385 2.13 7.09 3.79
N HIS A 386 1.91 5.78 3.83
CA HIS A 386 2.92 4.76 3.58
C HIS A 386 3.48 4.82 2.16
N PHE A 387 2.61 5.07 1.18
CA PHE A 387 2.98 5.21 -0.23
C PHE A 387 3.05 6.65 -0.71
N LYS A 388 2.95 7.61 0.22
CA LYS A 388 3.02 9.05 -0.04
C LYS A 388 1.96 9.53 -1.04
N THR A 389 0.82 8.84 -1.19
CA THR A 389 -0.25 9.28 -2.09
C THR A 389 -1.10 10.36 -1.41
N ASN A 390 -0.49 11.50 -1.08
CA ASN A 390 -0.98 12.44 -0.07
C ASN A 390 -1.51 13.78 -0.61
N LYS A 391 -1.83 13.87 -1.91
CA LYS A 391 -2.47 15.08 -2.48
C LYS A 391 -3.85 15.32 -1.87
N LYS A 392 -4.61 14.24 -1.64
CA LYS A 392 -6.00 14.26 -1.14
C LYS A 392 -6.38 12.88 -0.59
N MET A 393 -7.14 12.82 0.52
CA MET A 393 -7.68 11.55 1.05
C MET A 393 -8.99 11.18 0.35
N ILE A 394 -9.37 9.89 0.34
CA ILE A 394 -10.66 9.41 -0.14
C ILE A 394 -11.81 10.06 0.63
N LYS A 395 -11.66 10.29 1.95
CA LYS A 395 -12.67 11.00 2.72
C LYS A 395 -12.95 12.44 2.24
N ASP A 396 -12.03 13.04 1.47
CA ASP A 396 -12.20 14.39 0.91
C ASP A 396 -12.86 14.36 -0.49
N TYR A 397 -13.12 13.16 -1.03
CA TYR A 397 -13.86 12.93 -2.27
C TYR A 397 -15.30 12.53 -1.94
N PRO A 398 -16.30 13.41 -2.12
CA PRO A 398 -17.66 13.13 -1.65
C PRO A 398 -18.28 11.91 -2.34
N ASN A 399 -18.06 11.69 -3.64
CA ASN A 399 -18.64 10.52 -4.32
C ASN A 399 -17.86 9.24 -3.99
N LEU A 400 -16.52 9.26 -4.05
CA LEU A 400 -15.69 8.10 -3.69
C LEU A 400 -15.87 7.66 -2.24
N LEU A 401 -15.99 8.59 -1.28
CA LEU A 401 -16.25 8.25 0.12
C LEU A 401 -17.58 7.55 0.28
N ASN A 402 -18.66 8.13 -0.26
CA ASN A 402 -20.00 7.56 -0.17
C ASN A 402 -20.12 6.22 -0.93
N TYR A 403 -19.45 6.09 -2.07
CA TYR A 403 -19.33 4.84 -2.82
C TYR A 403 -18.59 3.76 -2.03
N THR A 404 -17.48 4.12 -1.38
CA THR A 404 -16.73 3.18 -0.54
C THR A 404 -17.55 2.73 0.67
N ARG A 405 -18.28 3.65 1.31
CA ARG A 405 -19.21 3.36 2.41
C ARG A 405 -20.32 2.41 2.00
N GLU A 406 -20.97 2.65 0.86
CA GLU A 406 -22.02 1.77 0.34
C GLU A 406 -21.53 0.34 0.14
N ILE A 407 -20.41 0.16 -0.56
CA ILE A 407 -19.86 -1.18 -0.80
C ILE A 407 -19.40 -1.84 0.51
N TYR A 408 -18.80 -1.08 1.43
CA TYR A 408 -18.44 -1.59 2.76
C TYR A 408 -19.67 -2.10 3.53
N GLN A 409 -20.80 -1.41 3.40
CA GLN A 409 -22.04 -1.73 4.12
C GLN A 409 -22.78 -2.94 3.55
N PHE A 410 -22.36 -3.49 2.42
CA PHE A 410 -22.83 -4.80 1.98
C PHE A 410 -22.38 -5.86 2.99
N PRO A 411 -23.30 -6.60 3.65
CA PRO A 411 -22.93 -7.52 4.73
C PRO A 411 -21.87 -8.57 4.34
N PRO A 412 -21.87 -9.15 3.12
CA PRO A 412 -20.79 -10.05 2.70
C PRO A 412 -19.44 -9.37 2.53
N VAL A 413 -19.39 -8.06 2.25
CA VAL A 413 -18.15 -7.28 2.09
C VAL A 413 -17.62 -6.81 3.44
N ALA A 414 -18.48 -6.32 4.34
CA ALA A 414 -18.07 -5.88 5.68
C ALA A 414 -17.24 -6.96 6.42
N LYS A 415 -17.67 -8.23 6.30
CA LYS A 415 -17.02 -9.40 6.90
C LYS A 415 -15.60 -9.66 6.39
N THR A 416 -15.22 -9.12 5.24
CA THR A 416 -13.91 -9.38 4.60
C THR A 416 -12.87 -8.31 4.92
N VAL A 417 -13.26 -7.20 5.55
CA VAL A 417 -12.36 -6.09 5.88
C VAL A 417 -11.80 -6.27 7.29
N ASN A 418 -10.51 -6.56 7.37
CA ASN A 418 -9.76 -6.50 8.64
C ASN A 418 -8.74 -5.36 8.57
N MET A 419 -9.10 -4.20 9.14
CA MET A 419 -8.26 -3.00 9.06
C MET A 419 -6.94 -3.15 9.83
N GLN A 420 -6.94 -3.93 10.91
CA GLN A 420 -5.71 -4.24 11.65
C GLN A 420 -4.73 -4.98 10.75
N HIS A 421 -5.13 -6.08 10.11
CA HIS A 421 -4.28 -6.81 9.16
C HIS A 421 -3.76 -5.92 8.04
N ILE A 422 -4.63 -5.07 7.48
CA ILE A 422 -4.26 -4.09 6.46
C ILE A 422 -3.11 -3.21 6.99
N LYS A 423 -3.29 -2.51 8.11
CA LYS A 423 -2.27 -1.59 8.63
C LYS A 423 -1.00 -2.34 9.04
N LEU A 424 -1.12 -3.42 9.81
CA LEU A 424 0.03 -4.21 10.28
C LEU A 424 0.90 -4.69 9.12
N HIS A 425 0.29 -5.20 8.05
CA HIS A 425 1.04 -5.68 6.90
C HIS A 425 1.89 -4.58 6.26
N TYR A 426 1.27 -3.47 5.87
CA TYR A 426 1.98 -2.47 5.08
C TYR A 426 3.07 -1.78 5.89
N TYR A 427 2.76 -1.38 7.12
CA TYR A 427 3.71 -0.66 7.95
C TYR A 427 4.76 -1.60 8.57
N GLY A 428 4.40 -2.82 8.95
CA GLY A 428 5.32 -3.78 9.57
C GLY A 428 6.18 -4.56 8.59
N SER A 429 5.69 -4.83 7.37
CA SER A 429 6.44 -5.65 6.41
C SER A 429 7.42 -4.85 5.54
N HIS A 430 7.08 -3.60 5.17
CA HIS A 430 7.88 -2.82 4.22
C HIS A 430 8.98 -2.00 4.91
N THR A 431 9.95 -2.68 5.53
CA THR A 431 11.02 -2.02 6.32
C THR A 431 11.92 -1.10 5.52
N HIS A 432 11.95 -1.22 4.19
CA HIS A 432 12.65 -0.29 3.31
C HIS A 432 11.93 1.07 3.16
N LEU A 433 10.63 1.14 3.47
CA LEU A 433 9.86 2.39 3.51
C LEU A 433 9.61 2.87 4.94
N ASN A 434 9.52 1.94 5.89
CA ASN A 434 9.23 2.20 7.29
C ASN A 434 10.17 1.37 8.20
N SER A 435 11.39 1.86 8.41
CA SER A 435 12.49 1.11 9.03
C SER A 435 12.17 0.52 10.40
N PHE A 436 11.39 1.23 11.21
CA PHE A 436 11.04 0.81 12.57
C PHE A 436 9.75 0.00 12.65
N GLY A 437 9.03 -0.19 11.54
CA GLY A 437 7.78 -0.96 11.53
C GLY A 437 6.63 -0.32 12.33
N ILE A 438 6.73 0.98 12.66
CA ILE A 438 5.72 1.70 13.44
C ILE A 438 4.43 1.82 12.63
N VAL A 439 3.30 1.52 13.27
CA VAL A 439 1.97 1.62 12.66
C VAL A 439 1.33 2.95 13.07
N PRO A 440 1.01 3.86 12.13
CA PRO A 440 0.35 5.12 12.43
C PRO A 440 -1.06 4.92 13.01
N ALA A 441 -1.47 5.85 13.87
CA ALA A 441 -2.71 5.75 14.63
C ALA A 441 -3.99 5.82 13.78
N GLY A 442 -3.98 6.50 12.63
CA GLY A 442 -5.22 6.92 11.95
C GLY A 442 -5.25 6.67 10.44
N PRO A 443 -6.18 7.33 9.71
CA PRO A 443 -7.21 8.26 10.19
C PRO A 443 -8.42 7.61 10.89
N ASN A 444 -8.51 6.28 10.89
CA ASN A 444 -9.63 5.49 11.44
C ASN A 444 -10.98 5.92 10.87
N THR A 445 -11.05 6.06 9.55
CA THR A 445 -12.28 6.46 8.86
C THR A 445 -13.40 5.46 9.16
N ASP A 446 -14.53 5.95 9.69
CA ASP A 446 -15.71 5.12 9.90
C ASP A 446 -16.50 4.97 8.59
N TYR A 447 -16.39 3.78 8.00
CA TYR A 447 -17.09 3.39 6.79
C TYR A 447 -18.51 2.85 7.03
N SER A 448 -18.93 2.67 8.29
CA SER A 448 -20.30 2.27 8.66
C SER A 448 -21.29 3.44 8.67
N ILE A 449 -20.79 4.67 8.66
CA ILE A 449 -21.62 5.88 8.57
C ILE A 449 -22.48 5.86 7.31
N LYS A 450 -23.76 6.24 7.45
CA LYS A 450 -24.71 6.33 6.33
C LYS A 450 -24.11 7.09 5.14
N HIS A 451 -24.25 6.50 3.95
CA HIS A 451 -23.88 7.13 2.68
C HIS A 451 -25.08 7.80 2.00
N ASP A 452 -24.81 8.65 1.00
CA ASP A 452 -25.83 9.37 0.22
C ASP A 452 -26.15 8.75 -1.15
N ARG A 453 -25.57 7.59 -1.45
CA ARG A 453 -25.68 6.94 -2.77
C ARG A 453 -27.09 6.55 -3.17
N GLU A 454 -28.02 6.46 -2.22
CA GLU A 454 -29.46 6.22 -2.47
C GLU A 454 -30.11 7.29 -3.36
N ARG A 455 -29.48 8.46 -3.54
CA ARG A 455 -29.93 9.47 -4.51
C ARG A 455 -29.89 9.01 -5.97
N PHE A 456 -29.16 7.93 -6.27
CA PHE A 456 -29.15 7.29 -7.58
C PHE A 456 -29.98 6.00 -7.54
N THR A 457 -30.83 5.81 -8.54
CA THR A 457 -31.55 4.55 -8.72
C THR A 457 -30.56 3.47 -9.17
N ALA A 458 -30.57 2.31 -8.52
CA ALA A 458 -29.77 1.16 -8.91
C ALA A 458 -30.36 -0.15 -8.42
N THR A 459 -30.01 -1.23 -9.12
CA THR A 459 -30.28 -2.59 -8.67
C THR A 459 -29.21 -2.95 -7.64
N ILE A 460 -29.62 -3.07 -6.38
CA ILE A 460 -28.70 -3.47 -5.31
C ILE A 460 -28.62 -5.00 -5.28
N PRO A 461 -27.40 -5.58 -5.21
CA PRO A 461 -27.26 -7.02 -5.08
C PRO A 461 -28.04 -7.54 -3.88
N GLU A 462 -28.85 -8.57 -4.11
CA GLU A 462 -29.49 -9.31 -3.03
C GLU A 462 -28.47 -10.23 -2.38
N PHE A 463 -28.34 -10.15 -1.06
CA PHE A 463 -27.47 -11.02 -0.29
C PHE A 463 -28.31 -12.05 0.43
N ALA A 464 -27.97 -13.33 0.25
CA ALA A 464 -28.57 -14.39 1.06
C ALA A 464 -28.35 -14.07 2.54
N VAL A 465 -29.43 -13.89 3.29
CA VAL A 465 -29.37 -13.76 4.74
C VAL A 465 -29.08 -15.16 5.28
N ASN A 466 -27.81 -15.51 5.39
CA ASN A 466 -27.42 -16.71 6.12
C ASN A 466 -27.82 -16.48 7.58
N SER A 467 -28.93 -17.12 7.97
CA SER A 467 -29.44 -17.16 9.34
C SER A 467 -28.54 -18.11 10.12
N ASN A 468 -27.43 -17.60 10.64
CA ASN A 468 -26.60 -18.28 11.63
C ASN A 468 -26.14 -17.29 12.70
#